data_AF-A0A9D4BE44-F1
#
_entry.id   AF-A0A9D4BE44-F1
#
_cell.length_a   1.000
_cell.length_b   1.000
_cell.length_c   1.000
_cell.angle_alpha   90.00
_cell.angle_beta   90.00
_cell.angle_gamma   90.00
#
_symmetry.space_group_name_H-M   'P 1'
#
loop_
_entity.id
_entity.type
_entity.pdbx_description
1 polymer ?
#
loop_
_entity_poly.entity_id
_entity_poly.type
_entity_poly.pdbx_seq_one_letter_code
_entity_poly.pdbx_strand_id
1 'polypeptide(L)'
;MEHIPGIFTETLSVGVEPIMRCQVKALEQVTSWLMGRLATLEELLQFVKMQKILGDSDNSEIYSRQVESMRQFCGYLGVAVPDQFTLVPPNSVAVLIHWKVLLVICARLHKDTYPCPEGYAAEQVAEEPMIPVAVDSHFHPDRLARKASLSAGCTFPDILNAGPVDAEQRVQVEGGVAVYCDPATYPTGSEISTFPRTIAVALGIHPRHASRSTRTIKEWLERLERLLLRSDVAVGKIVLDHCEPHQNWHLQQIELLRLTIPLVKGNHVLVLHCRGMKDDCGTEAFMLLLNQLKSLPITQRIHLHCFTGNAFVLSRWLERFLETRFGFTNKVATFDKLQQEALMSVPESRLLLGLFWS
;
A
#
# COMPACT_ATOMS: atom_id res chain seq x y z
N MET A 1 -14.80 -4.67 8.89
CA MET A 1 -13.49 -5.25 9.28
C MET A 1 -13.40 -5.00 10.77
N GLU A 2 -13.44 -6.04 11.57
CA GLU A 2 -13.49 -5.88 13.04
C GLU A 2 -12.06 -5.57 13.51
N HIS A 3 -11.86 -4.37 14.05
CA HIS A 3 -10.53 -3.84 14.36
C HIS A 3 -10.01 -4.43 15.67
N ILE A 4 -8.73 -4.84 15.69
CA ILE A 4 -8.02 -5.17 16.92
C ILE A 4 -8.01 -3.89 17.80
N PRO A 5 -8.37 -3.98 19.09
CA PRO A 5 -8.37 -2.82 19.98
C PRO A 5 -7.02 -2.10 19.96
N GLY A 6 -7.03 -0.77 19.96
CA GLY A 6 -5.82 0.06 19.85
C GLY A 6 -4.76 -0.25 20.90
N ILE A 7 -5.13 -0.77 22.07
CA ILE A 7 -4.19 -1.21 23.13
C ILE A 7 -3.27 -2.37 22.72
N PHE A 8 -3.57 -3.08 21.62
CA PHE A 8 -2.74 -4.16 21.08
C PHE A 8 -2.01 -3.78 19.79
N THR A 9 -2.04 -2.50 19.39
CA THR A 9 -1.27 -2.06 18.21
C THR A 9 0.23 -2.12 18.49
N GLU A 10 0.99 -2.51 17.48
CA GLU A 10 2.45 -2.59 17.53
C GLU A 10 3.14 -1.21 17.59
N THR A 11 2.38 -0.14 17.31
CA THR A 11 2.88 1.23 17.36
C THR A 11 3.05 1.77 18.78
N LEU A 12 2.45 1.13 19.80
CA LEU A 12 2.58 1.55 21.19
C LEU A 12 4.00 1.32 21.74
N SER A 13 4.36 2.13 22.73
CA SER A 13 5.64 2.02 23.44
C SER A 13 5.71 0.70 24.21
N VAL A 14 6.80 -0.03 24.01
CA VAL A 14 7.02 -1.35 24.59
C VAL A 14 7.30 -1.21 26.10
N GLY A 15 6.65 -2.03 26.92
CA GLY A 15 6.93 -2.10 28.36
C GLY A 15 6.34 -0.98 29.22
N VAL A 16 5.41 -0.18 28.69
CA VAL A 16 4.71 0.84 29.47
C VAL A 16 3.65 0.18 30.36
N GLU A 17 3.84 0.24 31.68
CA GLU A 17 3.00 -0.46 32.68
C GLU A 17 1.50 -0.19 32.52
N PRO A 18 1.01 1.06 32.32
CA PRO A 18 -0.40 1.30 32.06
C PRO A 18 -0.97 0.57 30.84
N ILE A 19 -0.19 0.45 29.76
CA ILE A 19 -0.60 -0.27 28.55
C ILE A 19 -0.71 -1.76 28.84
N MET A 20 0.30 -2.34 29.48
CA MET A 20 0.29 -3.76 29.85
C MET A 20 -0.87 -4.09 30.79
N ARG A 21 -1.18 -3.21 31.76
CA ARG A 21 -2.35 -3.35 32.64
C ARG A 21 -3.66 -3.40 31.84
N CYS A 22 -3.82 -2.56 30.83
CA CYS A 22 -5.01 -2.56 29.99
C CYS A 22 -5.08 -3.80 29.08
N GLN A 23 -3.96 -4.22 28.50
CA GLN A 23 -3.87 -5.44 27.72
C GLN A 23 -4.26 -6.66 28.56
N VAL A 24 -3.77 -6.77 29.80
CA VAL A 24 -4.16 -7.83 30.73
C VAL A 24 -5.65 -7.80 31.01
N LYS A 25 -6.21 -6.65 31.41
CA LYS A 25 -7.65 -6.52 31.68
C LYS A 25 -8.52 -6.89 30.47
N ALA A 26 -8.12 -6.48 29.27
CA ALA A 26 -8.83 -6.82 28.04
C ALA A 26 -8.77 -8.32 27.76
N LEU A 27 -7.61 -8.96 27.92
CA LEU A 27 -7.47 -10.40 27.77
C LEU A 27 -8.28 -11.16 28.83
N GLU A 28 -8.26 -10.73 30.10
CA GLU A 28 -9.08 -11.32 31.18
C GLU A 28 -10.57 -11.20 30.89
N GLN A 29 -11.02 -10.06 30.38
CA GLN A 29 -12.41 -9.84 29.98
C GLN A 29 -12.82 -10.80 28.85
N VAL A 30 -11.97 -10.95 27.84
CA VAL A 30 -12.20 -11.88 26.73
C VAL A 30 -12.18 -13.33 27.19
N THR A 31 -11.24 -13.70 28.05
CA THR A 31 -11.20 -15.02 28.71
C THR A 31 -12.51 -15.30 29.43
N SER A 32 -13.00 -14.34 30.21
CA SER A 32 -14.26 -14.44 30.94
C SER A 32 -15.47 -14.64 30.02
N TRP A 33 -15.48 -13.99 28.86
CA TRP A 33 -16.54 -14.15 27.87
C TRP A 33 -16.51 -15.48 27.13
N LEU A 34 -15.32 -15.96 26.77
CA LEU A 34 -15.16 -17.21 26.02
C LEU A 34 -15.30 -18.45 26.91
N MET A 35 -14.80 -18.37 28.14
CA MET A 35 -14.55 -19.55 28.98
C MET A 35 -15.18 -19.45 30.38
N GLY A 36 -15.77 -18.30 30.72
CA GLY A 36 -16.43 -18.05 32.01
C GLY A 36 -15.55 -17.28 33.00
N ARG A 37 -16.19 -16.66 34.00
CA ARG A 37 -15.57 -15.67 34.92
C ARG A 37 -14.37 -16.14 35.74
N LEU A 38 -14.16 -17.44 35.88
CA LEU A 38 -13.06 -18.01 36.66
C LEU A 38 -11.89 -18.47 35.79
N ALA A 39 -12.01 -18.35 34.46
CA ALA A 39 -10.96 -18.78 33.55
C ALA A 39 -9.77 -17.82 33.56
N THR A 40 -8.59 -18.39 33.35
CA THR A 40 -7.28 -17.74 33.41
C THR A 40 -6.69 -17.50 32.03
N LEU A 41 -5.68 -16.63 31.93
CA LEU A 41 -4.96 -16.42 30.67
C LEU A 41 -4.24 -17.67 30.17
N GLU A 42 -3.83 -18.56 31.07
CA GLU A 42 -3.22 -19.85 30.71
C GLU A 42 -4.28 -20.76 30.05
N GLU A 43 -5.50 -20.79 30.57
CA GLU A 43 -6.60 -21.51 29.93
C GLU A 43 -6.96 -20.92 28.57
N LEU A 44 -6.90 -19.59 28.41
CA LEU A 44 -7.05 -18.94 27.10
C LEU A 44 -5.93 -19.35 26.13
N LEU A 45 -4.68 -19.42 26.59
CA LEU A 45 -3.55 -19.92 25.80
C LEU A 45 -3.78 -21.36 25.34
N GLN A 46 -4.24 -22.25 26.24
CA GLN A 46 -4.58 -23.62 25.89
C GLN A 46 -5.75 -23.69 24.90
N PHE A 47 -6.76 -22.82 25.06
CA PHE A 47 -7.86 -22.69 24.11
C PHE A 47 -7.35 -22.34 22.71
N VAL A 48 -6.49 -21.32 22.58
CA VAL A 48 -5.88 -20.92 21.29
C VAL A 48 -5.08 -22.08 20.69
N LYS A 49 -4.29 -22.78 21.51
CA LYS A 49 -3.50 -23.95 21.10
C LYS A 49 -4.38 -25.08 20.54
N MET A 50 -5.57 -25.30 21.12
CA MET A 50 -6.51 -26.32 20.67
C MET A 50 -7.21 -25.97 19.36
N GLN A 51 -7.32 -24.69 18.99
CA GLN A 51 -8.03 -24.30 17.77
C GLN A 51 -7.32 -24.77 16.49
N LYS A 52 -5.99 -24.97 16.50
CA LYS A 52 -5.19 -25.38 15.32
C LYS A 52 -5.41 -24.51 14.06
N ILE A 53 -5.79 -23.24 14.23
CA ILE A 53 -6.15 -22.35 13.11
C ILE A 53 -4.91 -21.69 12.48
N LEU A 54 -3.87 -21.43 13.26
CA LEU A 54 -2.55 -21.06 12.73
C LEU A 54 -1.92 -22.35 12.21
N GLY A 55 -2.09 -22.63 10.91
CA GLY A 55 -1.67 -23.90 10.31
C GLY A 55 -0.17 -24.14 10.40
N ASP A 56 0.24 -25.42 10.36
CA ASP A 56 1.65 -25.85 10.44
C ASP A 56 2.54 -25.27 9.32
N SER A 57 1.96 -24.68 8.28
CA SER A 57 2.65 -24.01 7.17
C SER A 57 2.74 -22.48 7.30
N ASP A 58 2.21 -21.88 8.38
CA ASP A 58 2.31 -20.44 8.61
C ASP A 58 3.69 -20.11 9.21
N ASN A 59 4.67 -19.83 8.35
CA ASN A 59 6.02 -19.33 8.71
C ASN A 59 5.99 -17.87 9.21
N SER A 60 5.04 -17.54 10.07
CA SER A 60 4.94 -16.20 10.63
C SER A 60 6.12 -15.91 11.54
N GLU A 61 7.03 -15.08 11.06
CA GLU A 61 8.11 -14.56 11.87
C GLU A 61 7.54 -13.60 12.93
N ILE A 62 7.95 -13.78 14.18
CA ILE A 62 7.73 -12.80 15.25
C ILE A 62 8.89 -11.80 15.18
N TYR A 63 8.59 -10.56 14.83
CA TYR A 63 9.58 -9.50 14.68
C TYR A 63 10.21 -9.12 16.02
N SER A 64 11.44 -8.60 16.00
CA SER A 64 12.20 -8.26 17.21
C SER A 64 11.46 -7.32 18.17
N ARG A 65 10.68 -6.36 17.64
CA ARG A 65 9.86 -5.45 18.47
C ARG A 65 8.72 -6.18 19.18
N GLN A 66 8.10 -7.15 18.52
CA GLN A 66 7.06 -7.98 19.12
C GLN A 66 7.67 -8.89 20.21
N VAL A 67 8.84 -9.47 19.95
CA VAL A 67 9.59 -10.26 20.95
C VAL A 67 9.85 -9.42 22.21
N GLU A 68 10.35 -8.19 22.06
CA GLU A 68 10.60 -7.31 23.20
C GLU A 68 9.30 -7.00 23.97
N SER A 69 8.20 -6.71 23.26
CA SER A 69 6.89 -6.51 23.88
C SER A 69 6.43 -7.72 24.69
N MET A 70 6.59 -8.93 24.13
CA MET A 70 6.25 -10.17 24.81
C MET A 70 7.13 -10.44 26.05
N ARG A 71 8.44 -10.12 26.00
CA ARG A 71 9.34 -10.25 27.15
C ARG A 71 8.92 -9.32 28.29
N GLN A 72 8.62 -8.05 27.98
CA GLN A 72 8.13 -7.09 28.97
C GLN A 72 6.79 -7.52 29.57
N PHE A 73 5.88 -8.01 28.73
CA PHE A 73 4.59 -8.53 29.16
C PHE A 73 4.72 -9.75 30.09
N CYS A 74 5.63 -10.68 29.79
CA CYS A 74 5.99 -11.77 30.69
C CYS A 74 6.50 -11.25 32.04
N GLY A 75 7.39 -10.24 32.02
CA GLY A 75 7.92 -9.60 33.23
C GLY A 75 6.83 -8.96 34.07
N TYR A 76 5.89 -8.24 33.43
CA TYR A 76 4.75 -7.63 34.11
C TYR A 76 3.82 -8.67 34.76
N LEU A 77 3.57 -9.80 34.09
CA LEU A 77 2.77 -10.91 34.63
C LEU A 77 3.52 -11.78 35.64
N GLY A 78 4.84 -11.61 35.78
CA GLY A 78 5.67 -12.48 36.62
C GLY A 78 5.74 -13.93 36.13
N VAL A 79 5.59 -14.16 34.81
CA VAL A 79 5.63 -15.50 34.20
C VAL A 79 6.99 -15.76 33.53
N ALA A 80 7.32 -17.04 33.33
CA ALA A 80 8.57 -17.44 32.68
C ALA A 80 8.65 -16.92 31.24
N VAL A 81 9.82 -16.38 30.88
CA VAL A 81 10.12 -15.93 29.53
C VAL A 81 10.77 -17.08 28.76
N PRO A 82 10.21 -17.55 27.64
CA PRO A 82 10.85 -18.57 26.82
C PRO A 82 12.08 -18.01 26.09
N ASP A 83 13.01 -18.90 25.72
CA ASP A 83 14.16 -18.53 24.87
C ASP A 83 13.68 -17.93 23.54
N GLN A 84 12.66 -18.56 22.95
CA GLN A 84 12.00 -18.14 21.73
C GLN A 84 10.48 -18.22 21.87
N PHE A 85 9.76 -17.18 21.47
CA PHE A 85 8.30 -17.22 21.36
C PHE A 85 7.89 -17.94 20.08
N THR A 86 6.85 -18.76 20.16
CA THR A 86 6.26 -19.46 19.01
C THR A 86 4.78 -19.16 18.93
N LEU A 87 4.23 -19.02 17.71
CA LEU A 87 2.78 -18.92 17.50
C LEU A 87 2.15 -20.30 17.25
N VAL A 88 2.93 -21.27 16.77
CA VAL A 88 2.49 -22.62 16.38
C VAL A 88 3.47 -23.68 16.92
N PRO A 89 3.11 -24.40 17.99
CA PRO A 89 2.05 -24.06 18.94
C PRO A 89 2.40 -22.79 19.73
N PRO A 90 1.41 -22.04 20.23
CA PRO A 90 1.69 -20.92 21.12
C PRO A 90 2.28 -21.45 22.45
N ASN A 91 3.38 -20.86 22.90
CA ASN A 91 4.18 -21.38 24.02
C ASN A 91 4.26 -20.47 25.25
N SER A 92 3.59 -19.32 25.24
CA SER A 92 3.57 -18.39 26.38
C SER A 92 2.30 -17.53 26.36
N VAL A 93 1.81 -17.13 27.54
CA VAL A 93 0.70 -16.19 27.68
C VAL A 93 0.99 -14.86 26.98
N ALA A 94 2.25 -14.45 26.89
CA ALA A 94 2.61 -13.23 26.16
C ALA A 94 2.36 -13.32 24.65
N VAL A 95 2.20 -14.52 24.09
CA VAL A 95 1.81 -14.68 22.68
C VAL A 95 0.37 -14.20 22.44
N LEU A 96 -0.47 -14.11 23.48
CA LEU A 96 -1.85 -13.63 23.38
C LEU A 96 -1.98 -12.16 22.95
N ILE A 97 -0.93 -11.34 23.12
CA ILE A 97 -0.92 -9.95 22.62
C ILE A 97 -0.50 -9.84 21.15
N HIS A 98 -0.18 -10.95 20.48
CA HIS A 98 0.16 -10.95 19.06
C HIS A 98 -1.12 -10.80 18.20
N TRP A 99 -1.08 -9.94 17.19
CA TRP A 99 -2.25 -9.62 16.36
C TRP A 99 -2.93 -10.85 15.74
N LYS A 100 -2.16 -11.82 15.23
CA LYS A 100 -2.73 -13.08 14.69
C LYS A 100 -3.51 -13.88 15.73
N VAL A 101 -3.01 -13.93 16.96
CA VAL A 101 -3.65 -14.65 18.06
C VAL A 101 -4.90 -13.92 18.50
N LEU A 102 -4.84 -12.59 18.59
CA LEU A 102 -6.00 -11.75 18.85
C LEU A 102 -7.09 -11.92 17.79
N LEU A 103 -6.74 -12.03 16.50
CA LEU A 103 -7.74 -12.32 15.46
C LEU A 103 -8.41 -13.68 15.65
N VAL A 104 -7.67 -14.71 16.04
CA VAL A 104 -8.24 -16.04 16.36
C VAL A 104 -9.22 -15.93 17.52
N ILE A 105 -8.86 -15.19 18.56
CA ILE A 105 -9.70 -14.96 19.74
C ILE A 105 -10.95 -14.16 19.36
N CYS A 106 -10.80 -13.05 18.65
CA CYS A 106 -11.90 -12.20 18.19
C CYS A 106 -12.88 -12.94 17.28
N ALA A 107 -12.39 -13.80 16.39
CA ALA A 107 -13.23 -14.63 15.52
C ALA A 107 -14.14 -15.62 16.29
N ARG A 108 -13.92 -15.80 17.60
CA ARG A 108 -14.73 -16.65 18.48
C ARG A 108 -15.64 -15.86 19.42
N LEU A 109 -15.53 -14.53 19.46
CA LEU A 109 -16.42 -13.68 20.22
C LEU A 109 -17.74 -13.46 19.46
N HIS A 110 -18.84 -13.29 20.20
CA HIS A 110 -20.10 -12.83 19.62
C HIS A 110 -19.97 -11.36 19.21
N LYS A 111 -20.69 -10.94 18.16
CA LYS A 111 -20.62 -9.58 17.59
C LYS A 111 -20.86 -8.44 18.60
N ASP A 112 -21.57 -8.72 19.69
CA ASP A 112 -21.92 -7.74 20.72
C ASP A 112 -20.96 -7.71 21.92
N THR A 113 -19.90 -8.54 21.91
CA THR A 113 -18.93 -8.67 23.01
C THR A 113 -17.54 -8.25 22.56
N TYR A 114 -17.33 -6.95 22.36
CA TYR A 114 -16.01 -6.38 22.07
C TYR A 114 -15.39 -5.78 23.32
N PRO A 115 -14.14 -6.14 23.67
CA PRO A 115 -13.50 -5.65 24.89
C PRO A 115 -13.12 -4.19 24.67
N CYS A 116 -13.91 -3.29 25.25
CA CYS A 116 -13.49 -1.93 25.50
C CYS A 116 -13.38 -1.80 27.02
N PRO A 117 -12.18 -1.91 27.61
CA PRO A 117 -12.02 -1.64 29.03
C PRO A 117 -12.50 -0.22 29.33
N GLU A 118 -13.54 -0.09 30.15
CA GLU A 118 -13.98 1.22 30.64
C GLU A 118 -12.79 1.92 31.33
N GLY A 119 -12.44 3.11 30.83
CA GLY A 119 -11.47 3.98 31.49
C GLY A 119 -10.10 4.16 30.82
N TYR A 120 -9.89 3.73 29.57
CA TYR A 120 -8.77 4.20 28.75
C TYR A 120 -9.27 4.71 27.40
N ALA A 121 -9.54 6.02 27.33
CA ALA A 121 -9.35 6.73 26.07
C ALA A 121 -7.86 6.65 25.76
N ALA A 122 -7.48 6.41 24.50
CA ALA A 122 -6.08 6.32 24.05
C ALA A 122 -5.27 7.64 24.24
N GLU A 123 -5.77 8.57 25.04
CA GLU A 123 -5.33 9.96 25.17
C GLU A 123 -4.27 10.18 26.26
N GLN A 124 -4.01 9.22 27.18
CA GLN A 124 -3.16 9.47 28.35
C GLN A 124 -1.77 8.81 28.35
N VAL A 125 -1.35 8.21 27.25
CA VAL A 125 0.08 7.94 26.96
C VAL A 125 0.36 8.32 25.52
N ALA A 126 0.04 9.56 25.15
CA ALA A 126 0.55 10.13 23.92
C ALA A 126 1.97 10.64 24.20
N GLU A 127 2.99 9.83 23.90
CA GLU A 127 4.13 10.43 23.19
C GLU A 127 3.54 11.16 21.97
N GLU A 128 4.15 12.29 21.56
CA GLU A 128 3.72 12.99 20.34
C GLU A 128 3.40 11.94 19.28
N PRO A 129 2.15 11.89 18.76
CA PRO A 129 1.71 10.80 17.91
C PRO A 129 2.75 10.62 16.81
N MET A 130 3.41 9.46 16.81
CA MET A 130 4.47 9.16 15.86
C MET A 130 3.87 9.36 14.48
N ILE A 131 4.28 10.45 13.83
CA ILE A 131 3.74 10.83 12.53
C ILE A 131 4.07 9.66 11.60
N PRO A 132 3.06 8.96 11.03
CA PRO A 132 3.32 7.82 10.17
C PRO A 132 4.23 8.24 9.02
N VAL A 133 5.23 7.42 8.74
CA VAL A 133 6.12 7.63 7.60
C VAL A 133 5.57 6.87 6.39
N ALA A 134 5.53 7.51 5.24
CA ALA A 134 5.04 6.90 4.00
C ALA A 134 5.92 7.22 2.79
N VAL A 135 5.83 6.35 1.80
CA VAL A 135 6.34 6.56 0.45
C VAL A 135 5.13 6.61 -0.49
N ASP A 136 4.97 7.71 -1.22
CA ASP A 136 3.89 7.83 -2.20
C ASP A 136 4.37 7.31 -3.56
N SER A 137 3.98 6.08 -3.90
CA SER A 137 4.44 5.44 -5.14
C SER A 137 3.92 6.09 -6.42
N HIS A 138 2.95 7.03 -6.34
CA HIS A 138 2.43 7.72 -7.51
C HIS A 138 1.70 9.02 -7.12
N PHE A 139 2.31 10.18 -7.38
CA PHE A 139 1.64 11.48 -7.25
C PHE A 139 1.91 12.39 -8.45
N HIS A 140 1.06 13.41 -8.62
CA HIS A 140 1.12 14.35 -9.75
C HIS A 140 1.45 15.78 -9.25
N PRO A 141 2.73 16.18 -9.21
CA PRO A 141 3.12 17.50 -8.70
C PRO A 141 2.47 18.65 -9.48
N ASP A 142 2.37 18.53 -10.80
CA ASP A 142 1.76 19.52 -11.68
C ASP A 142 0.26 19.74 -11.37
N ARG A 143 -0.46 18.67 -10.99
CA ARG A 143 -1.86 18.76 -10.59
C ARG A 143 -2.01 19.34 -9.19
N LEU A 144 -1.14 18.95 -8.26
CA LEU A 144 -1.12 19.48 -6.89
C LEU A 144 -0.83 20.98 -6.89
N ALA A 145 0.19 21.42 -7.61
CA ALA A 145 0.51 22.84 -7.78
C ALA A 145 -0.68 23.65 -8.32
N ARG A 146 -1.35 23.14 -9.36
CA ARG A 146 -2.55 23.77 -9.92
C ARG A 146 -3.69 23.82 -8.91
N LYS A 147 -3.94 22.73 -8.16
CA LYS A 147 -5.00 22.67 -7.14
C LYS A 147 -4.75 23.66 -6.00
N ALA A 148 -3.48 23.84 -5.63
CA ALA A 148 -3.07 24.82 -4.63
C ALA A 148 -2.88 26.24 -5.18
N SER A 149 -3.21 26.49 -6.45
CA SER A 149 -3.06 27.80 -7.11
C SER A 149 -1.64 28.38 -7.02
N LEU A 150 -0.62 27.52 -7.03
CA LEU A 150 0.77 27.95 -7.04
C LEU A 150 1.17 28.54 -8.39
N SER A 151 2.10 29.51 -8.37
CA SER A 151 2.63 30.13 -9.58
C SER A 151 3.43 29.16 -10.44
N ALA A 152 3.52 29.45 -11.73
CA ALA A 152 4.45 28.74 -12.62
C ALA A 152 5.89 28.84 -12.06
N GLY A 153 6.62 27.71 -12.05
CA GLY A 153 7.96 27.62 -11.48
C GLY A 153 8.02 27.31 -9.98
N CYS A 154 6.90 26.94 -9.34
CA CYS A 154 6.93 26.44 -7.97
C CYS A 154 7.81 25.18 -7.85
N THR A 155 8.53 25.08 -6.75
CA THR A 155 9.38 23.94 -6.44
C THR A 155 8.59 22.83 -5.76
N PHE A 156 9.17 21.63 -5.69
CA PHE A 156 8.55 20.52 -4.97
C PHE A 156 8.30 20.85 -3.47
N PRO A 157 9.24 21.49 -2.75
CA PRO A 157 8.97 22.02 -1.41
C PRO A 157 7.77 22.98 -1.33
N ASP A 158 7.56 23.85 -2.32
CA ASP A 158 6.41 24.76 -2.32
C ASP A 158 5.09 23.97 -2.39
N ILE A 159 5.06 22.89 -3.18
CA ILE A 159 3.90 21.98 -3.30
C ILE A 159 3.59 21.29 -1.98
N LEU A 160 4.61 20.81 -1.26
CA LEU A 160 4.44 20.14 0.03
C LEU A 160 3.92 21.09 1.12
N ASN A 161 4.25 22.39 1.01
CA ASN A 161 3.85 23.42 1.96
C ASN A 161 2.57 24.18 1.54
N ALA A 162 1.90 23.76 0.47
CA ALA A 162 0.87 24.54 -0.21
C ALA A 162 -0.52 24.58 0.48
N GLY A 163 -0.65 24.02 1.69
CA GLY A 163 -1.90 24.06 2.43
C GLY A 163 -1.79 23.50 3.85
N PRO A 164 -2.77 23.83 4.72
CA PRO A 164 -2.84 23.25 6.05
C PRO A 164 -3.06 21.74 5.95
N VAL A 165 -2.28 20.98 6.71
CA VAL A 165 -2.46 19.54 6.89
C VAL A 165 -3.17 19.33 8.21
N ASP A 166 -4.28 18.60 8.19
CA ASP A 166 -4.96 18.18 9.42
C ASP A 166 -3.98 17.38 10.29
N ALA A 167 -3.85 17.75 11.57
CA ALA A 167 -2.94 17.10 12.50
C ALA A 167 -3.22 15.59 12.61
N GLU A 168 -4.50 15.18 12.50
CA GLU A 168 -4.91 13.77 12.56
C GLU A 168 -4.61 13.00 11.26
N GLN A 169 -4.42 13.70 10.14
CA GLN A 169 -4.11 13.11 8.82
C GLN A 169 -2.65 13.31 8.41
N ARG A 170 -1.82 13.81 9.33
CA ARG A 170 -0.43 14.14 9.05
C ARG A 170 0.38 12.87 8.84
N VAL A 171 1.06 12.82 7.70
CA VAL A 171 2.00 11.75 7.33
C VAL A 171 3.30 12.39 6.89
N GLN A 172 4.42 11.82 7.31
CA GLN A 172 5.74 12.21 6.84
C GLN A 172 6.05 11.44 5.54
N VAL A 173 6.07 12.16 4.42
CA VAL A 173 6.44 11.56 3.13
C VAL A 173 7.97 11.55 3.00
N GLU A 174 8.57 10.37 3.06
CA GLU A 174 10.03 10.21 2.95
C GLU A 174 10.52 9.99 1.52
N GLY A 175 9.64 9.56 0.62
CA GLY A 175 9.97 9.32 -0.77
C GLY A 175 8.73 9.15 -1.64
N GLY A 176 8.96 8.92 -2.93
CA GLY A 176 7.87 8.67 -3.84
C GLY A 176 8.22 8.78 -5.32
N VAL A 177 7.19 8.77 -6.16
CA VAL A 177 7.33 8.91 -7.60
C VAL A 177 6.48 10.07 -8.11
N ALA A 178 7.16 11.13 -8.53
CA ALA A 178 6.57 12.28 -9.19
C ALA A 178 6.25 11.95 -10.65
N VAL A 179 4.97 11.85 -10.99
CA VAL A 179 4.49 11.41 -12.30
C VAL A 179 4.01 12.58 -13.13
N TYR A 180 4.55 12.73 -14.34
CA TYR A 180 4.09 13.68 -15.34
C TYR A 180 3.57 12.93 -16.57
N CYS A 181 2.28 13.11 -16.85
CA CYS A 181 1.61 12.47 -17.98
C CYS A 181 1.12 13.46 -19.04
N ASP A 182 1.29 14.76 -18.81
CA ASP A 182 1.00 15.81 -19.77
C ASP A 182 2.32 16.42 -20.26
N PRO A 183 2.70 16.25 -21.53
CA PRO A 183 3.94 16.82 -22.06
C PRO A 183 4.06 18.34 -21.94
N ALA A 184 2.93 19.06 -21.80
CA ALA A 184 2.95 20.50 -21.55
C ALA A 184 3.46 20.85 -20.15
N THR A 185 3.32 19.94 -19.17
CA THR A 185 3.74 20.14 -17.77
C THR A 185 5.02 19.40 -17.41
N TYR A 186 5.67 18.74 -18.37
CA TYR A 186 6.94 18.07 -18.13
C TYR A 186 7.96 19.02 -17.49
N PRO A 187 8.63 18.59 -16.41
CA PRO A 187 9.70 19.36 -15.83
C PRO A 187 10.87 19.44 -16.81
N THR A 188 11.61 20.53 -16.73
CA THR A 188 12.92 20.71 -17.33
C THR A 188 13.95 19.81 -16.65
N GLY A 189 15.07 19.52 -17.33
CA GLY A 189 16.16 18.75 -16.71
C GLY A 189 16.74 19.43 -15.46
N SER A 190 16.73 20.76 -15.39
CA SER A 190 17.09 21.53 -14.20
C SER A 190 16.10 21.31 -13.06
N GLU A 191 14.79 21.38 -13.31
CA GLU A 191 13.76 21.12 -12.29
C GLU A 191 13.84 19.68 -11.77
N ILE A 192 14.03 18.68 -12.64
CA ILE A 192 14.24 17.28 -12.22
C ILE A 192 15.41 17.18 -11.24
N SER A 193 16.50 17.93 -11.49
CA SER A 193 17.69 17.89 -10.64
C SER A 193 17.50 18.55 -9.26
N THR A 194 16.38 19.27 -9.05
CA THR A 194 16.03 19.84 -7.73
C THR A 194 15.21 18.89 -6.86
N PHE A 195 14.70 17.80 -7.41
CA PHE A 195 13.95 16.82 -6.62
C PHE A 195 14.86 16.17 -5.56
N PRO A 196 14.35 15.91 -4.34
CA PRO A 196 15.08 15.12 -3.36
C PRO A 196 15.47 13.76 -3.92
N ARG A 197 16.61 13.20 -3.49
CA ARG A 197 17.10 11.88 -3.97
C ARG A 197 16.11 10.73 -3.70
N THR A 198 15.19 10.91 -2.77
CA THR A 198 14.14 9.95 -2.43
C THR A 198 12.91 10.04 -3.32
N ILE A 199 12.84 11.04 -4.21
CA ILE A 199 11.77 11.20 -5.19
C ILE A 199 12.29 10.82 -6.57
N ALA A 200 11.74 9.75 -7.14
CA ALA A 200 11.95 9.42 -8.55
C ALA A 200 10.98 10.22 -9.43
N VAL A 201 11.36 10.50 -10.67
CA VAL A 201 10.48 11.16 -11.65
C VAL A 201 10.07 10.15 -12.71
N ALA A 202 8.77 10.06 -13.01
CA ALA A 202 8.25 9.27 -14.12
C ALA A 202 7.62 10.17 -15.18
N LEU A 203 8.02 9.99 -16.44
CA LEU A 203 7.49 10.75 -17.58
C LEU A 203 6.77 9.85 -18.59
N GLY A 204 5.57 10.27 -19.03
CA GLY A 204 4.78 9.54 -20.02
C GLY A 204 3.74 10.44 -20.68
N ILE A 205 2.93 9.87 -21.58
CA ILE A 205 1.90 10.62 -22.33
C ILE A 205 0.53 10.03 -22.00
N HIS A 206 -0.36 10.84 -21.45
CA HIS A 206 -1.72 10.41 -21.12
C HIS A 206 -2.53 10.15 -22.40
N PRO A 207 -3.34 9.08 -22.47
CA PRO A 207 -4.04 8.65 -23.68
C PRO A 207 -5.14 9.61 -24.10
N ARG A 208 -5.60 10.47 -23.20
CA ARG A 208 -6.47 11.61 -23.54
C ARG A 208 -5.86 12.48 -24.65
N HIS A 209 -4.54 12.45 -24.82
CA HIS A 209 -3.85 13.21 -25.86
C HIS A 209 -3.63 12.41 -27.16
N ALA A 210 -4.09 11.17 -27.24
CA ALA A 210 -3.85 10.32 -28.40
C ALA A 210 -4.58 10.79 -29.68
N SER A 211 -5.56 11.70 -29.55
CA SER A 211 -6.23 12.38 -30.66
C SER A 211 -5.47 13.60 -31.21
N ARG A 212 -4.30 13.94 -30.65
CA ARG A 212 -3.50 15.08 -31.11
C ARG A 212 -2.89 14.80 -32.49
N SER A 213 -2.50 15.88 -33.17
CA SER A 213 -1.88 15.77 -34.50
C SER A 213 -0.60 14.92 -34.45
N THR A 214 -0.30 14.20 -35.52
CA THR A 214 0.92 13.38 -35.66
C THR A 214 2.18 14.20 -35.37
N ARG A 215 2.22 15.46 -35.82
CA ARG A 215 3.32 16.39 -35.55
C ARG A 215 3.50 16.61 -34.04
N THR A 216 2.41 16.91 -33.33
CA THR A 216 2.43 17.12 -31.88
C THR A 216 2.90 15.87 -31.13
N ILE A 217 2.39 14.69 -31.50
CA ILE A 217 2.82 13.42 -30.89
C ILE A 217 4.31 13.18 -31.12
N LYS A 218 4.81 13.42 -32.34
CA LYS A 218 6.25 13.28 -32.64
C LYS A 218 7.12 14.22 -31.80
N GLU A 219 6.75 15.50 -31.72
CA GLU A 219 7.47 16.49 -30.90
C GLU A 219 7.52 16.08 -29.41
N TRP A 220 6.43 15.51 -28.90
CA TRP A 220 6.37 15.00 -27.53
C TRP A 220 7.18 13.73 -27.30
N LEU A 221 7.17 12.78 -28.26
CA LEU A 221 7.98 11.58 -28.19
C LEU A 221 9.47 11.92 -28.20
N GLU A 222 9.91 12.85 -29.05
CA GLU A 222 11.30 13.34 -29.07
C GLU A 222 11.68 14.01 -27.75
N ARG A 223 10.77 14.79 -27.14
CA ARG A 223 11.00 15.39 -25.83
C ARG A 223 11.10 14.33 -24.73
N LEU A 224 10.20 13.34 -24.74
CA LEU A 224 10.21 12.23 -23.80
C LEU A 224 11.51 11.44 -23.91
N GLU A 225 11.90 11.03 -25.12
CA GLU A 225 13.13 10.29 -25.38
C GLU A 225 14.37 11.01 -24.83
N ARG A 226 14.49 12.33 -25.05
CA ARG A 226 15.59 13.14 -24.49
C ARG A 226 15.65 13.10 -22.97
N LEU A 227 14.50 13.18 -22.29
CA LEU A 227 14.44 13.16 -20.82
C LEU A 227 14.71 11.76 -20.26
N LEU A 228 14.30 10.71 -20.98
CA LEU A 228 14.58 9.31 -20.63
C LEU A 228 16.06 8.90 -20.81
N LEU A 229 16.91 9.75 -21.40
CA LEU A 229 18.36 9.52 -21.39
C LEU A 229 18.97 9.68 -19.99
N ARG A 230 18.26 10.31 -19.05
CA ARG A 230 18.74 10.49 -17.69
C ARG A 230 18.46 9.23 -16.86
N SER A 231 19.43 8.84 -16.04
CA SER A 231 19.33 7.64 -15.20
C SER A 231 18.39 7.78 -14.00
N ASP A 232 18.01 9.01 -13.63
CA ASP A 232 17.12 9.34 -12.51
C ASP A 232 15.63 9.40 -12.91
N VAL A 233 15.30 9.04 -14.15
CA VAL A 233 13.94 9.12 -14.70
C VAL A 233 13.41 7.71 -15.04
N ALA A 234 12.24 7.38 -14.49
CA ALA A 234 11.44 6.22 -14.86
C ALA A 234 10.54 6.53 -16.08
N VAL A 235 10.08 5.49 -16.78
CA VAL A 235 9.12 5.64 -17.87
C VAL A 235 7.71 5.45 -17.33
N GLY A 236 6.82 6.41 -17.57
CA GLY A 236 5.40 6.30 -17.25
C GLY A 236 4.82 7.65 -16.84
N LYS A 237 3.53 7.93 -16.97
CA LYS A 237 2.38 7.03 -17.10
C LYS A 237 2.16 6.62 -18.57
N ILE A 238 2.33 5.34 -18.90
CA ILE A 238 1.82 4.75 -20.14
C ILE A 238 0.48 4.08 -19.81
N VAL A 239 -0.55 4.30 -20.62
CA VAL A 239 -1.93 4.08 -20.16
C VAL A 239 -2.82 3.46 -21.22
N LEU A 240 -3.73 2.61 -20.73
CA LEU A 240 -4.96 2.23 -21.42
C LEU A 240 -6.16 2.54 -20.49
N ASP A 241 -7.05 3.42 -20.91
CA ASP A 241 -8.17 3.91 -20.09
C ASP A 241 -9.50 3.78 -20.86
N HIS A 242 -10.30 2.78 -20.49
CA HIS A 242 -11.61 2.51 -21.07
C HIS A 242 -12.72 3.40 -20.48
N CYS A 243 -12.41 4.44 -19.69
CA CYS A 243 -13.39 5.48 -19.35
C CYS A 243 -13.48 6.59 -20.41
N GLU A 244 -12.55 6.62 -21.37
CA GLU A 244 -12.62 7.49 -22.55
C GLU A 244 -13.70 6.99 -23.54
N PRO A 245 -14.14 7.78 -24.53
CA PRO A 245 -15.04 7.29 -25.57
C PRO A 245 -14.44 6.09 -26.34
N HIS A 246 -15.24 5.04 -26.56
CA HIS A 246 -14.83 3.78 -27.25
C HIS A 246 -14.04 4.00 -28.55
N GLN A 247 -14.38 5.03 -29.31
CA GLN A 247 -13.73 5.36 -30.58
C GLN A 247 -12.22 5.66 -30.43
N ASN A 248 -11.79 6.05 -29.23
CA ASN A 248 -10.39 6.38 -28.93
C ASN A 248 -9.58 5.16 -28.42
N TRP A 249 -10.21 4.07 -27.98
CA TRP A 249 -9.55 2.96 -27.29
C TRP A 249 -8.56 2.22 -28.20
N HIS A 250 -9.02 1.75 -29.36
CA HIS A 250 -8.23 0.87 -30.22
C HIS A 250 -7.33 1.59 -31.21
N LEU A 251 -7.72 2.75 -31.75
CA LEU A 251 -6.93 3.43 -32.77
C LEU A 251 -5.88 4.37 -32.20
N GLN A 252 -6.19 5.06 -31.11
CA GLN A 252 -5.35 6.16 -30.65
C GLN A 252 -4.51 5.74 -29.43
N GLN A 253 -5.11 5.13 -28.41
CA GLN A 253 -4.35 4.75 -27.21
C GLN A 253 -3.35 3.62 -27.49
N ILE A 254 -3.76 2.59 -28.23
CA ILE A 254 -2.88 1.48 -28.62
C ILE A 254 -1.75 1.97 -29.54
N GLU A 255 -2.02 2.90 -30.45
CA GLU A 255 -0.98 3.44 -31.32
C GLU A 255 0.04 4.28 -30.55
N LEU A 256 -0.43 5.16 -29.65
CA LEU A 256 0.45 5.89 -28.74
C LEU A 256 1.29 4.95 -27.86
N LEU A 257 0.69 3.85 -27.39
CA LEU A 257 1.38 2.81 -26.64
C LEU A 257 2.48 2.13 -27.50
N ARG A 258 2.18 1.79 -28.76
CA ARG A 258 3.16 1.21 -29.70
C ARG A 258 4.32 2.16 -30.02
N LEU A 259 4.06 3.47 -30.04
CA LEU A 259 5.11 4.48 -30.24
C LEU A 259 5.96 4.72 -28.98
N THR A 260 5.41 4.47 -27.79
CA THR A 260 6.10 4.73 -26.51
C THR A 260 6.86 3.51 -25.98
N ILE A 261 6.38 2.29 -26.20
CA ILE A 261 7.05 1.05 -25.77
C ILE A 261 8.52 0.96 -26.24
N PRO A 262 8.87 1.30 -27.50
CA PRO A 262 10.27 1.26 -27.96
C PRO A 262 11.22 2.18 -27.21
N LEU A 263 10.71 3.20 -26.49
CA LEU A 263 11.51 4.12 -25.68
C LEU A 263 11.89 3.51 -24.31
N VAL A 264 11.27 2.38 -23.93
CA VAL A 264 11.54 1.69 -22.66
C VAL A 264 12.86 0.93 -22.77
N LYS A 265 13.81 1.25 -21.89
CA LYS A 265 15.09 0.55 -21.73
C LYS A 265 15.01 -0.35 -20.50
N GLY A 266 15.86 -1.38 -20.45
CA GLY A 266 15.80 -2.39 -19.38
C GLY A 266 16.05 -1.84 -17.96
N ASN A 267 16.73 -0.70 -17.81
CA ASN A 267 16.91 -0.03 -16.53
C ASN A 267 15.71 0.83 -16.12
N HIS A 268 14.77 1.12 -17.01
CA HIS A 268 13.58 1.90 -16.66
C HIS A 268 12.60 1.05 -15.84
N VAL A 269 11.90 1.68 -14.90
CA VAL A 269 10.66 1.14 -14.34
C VAL A 269 9.53 1.67 -15.20
N LEU A 270 8.63 0.79 -15.62
CA LEU A 270 7.47 1.16 -16.43
C LEU A 270 6.23 1.34 -15.52
N VAL A 271 5.82 2.59 -15.32
CA VAL A 271 4.60 2.94 -14.56
C VAL A 271 3.41 2.94 -15.50
N LEU A 272 2.48 2.04 -15.22
CA LEU A 272 1.33 1.73 -16.06
C LEU A 272 0.03 2.08 -15.37
N HIS A 273 -0.87 2.67 -16.14
CA HIS A 273 -2.27 2.79 -15.75
C HIS A 273 -3.12 1.93 -16.64
N CYS A 274 -4.03 1.22 -16.02
CA CYS A 274 -5.01 0.47 -16.72
C CYS A 274 -6.33 0.65 -16.02
N ARG A 275 -7.35 1.06 -16.77
CA ARG A 275 -8.70 1.24 -16.24
C ARG A 275 -9.70 0.56 -17.16
N GLY A 276 -10.51 -0.31 -16.55
CA GLY A 276 -11.62 -0.96 -17.21
C GLY A 276 -12.78 -0.03 -17.52
N MET A 277 -13.83 -0.61 -18.11
CA MET A 277 -15.12 0.03 -18.21
C MET A 277 -15.67 0.36 -16.82
N LYS A 278 -16.62 1.30 -16.76
CA LYS A 278 -17.30 1.62 -15.51
C LYS A 278 -17.94 0.35 -14.95
N ASP A 279 -17.77 0.14 -13.64
CA ASP A 279 -18.35 -0.98 -12.89
C ASP A 279 -17.80 -2.38 -13.25
N ASP A 280 -16.64 -2.46 -13.94
CA ASP A 280 -15.89 -3.69 -14.17
C ASP A 280 -14.50 -3.65 -13.51
N CYS A 281 -13.97 -4.82 -13.15
CA CYS A 281 -12.60 -5.04 -12.69
C CYS A 281 -11.53 -4.77 -13.78
N GLY A 282 -11.95 -4.52 -15.03
CA GLY A 282 -11.09 -4.10 -16.13
C GLY A 282 -10.23 -5.21 -16.70
N THR A 283 -10.63 -6.47 -16.53
CA THR A 283 -9.86 -7.65 -16.97
C THR A 283 -9.46 -7.53 -18.43
N GLU A 284 -10.39 -7.15 -19.32
CA GLU A 284 -10.10 -6.97 -20.74
C GLU A 284 -8.99 -5.93 -20.98
N ALA A 285 -9.12 -4.74 -20.36
CA ALA A 285 -8.15 -3.66 -20.48
C ALA A 285 -6.75 -4.11 -20.02
N PHE A 286 -6.66 -4.80 -18.88
CA PHE A 286 -5.39 -5.31 -18.36
C PHE A 286 -4.76 -6.35 -19.28
N MET A 287 -5.55 -7.28 -19.83
CA MET A 287 -5.05 -8.32 -20.72
C MET A 287 -4.64 -7.76 -22.09
N LEU A 288 -5.37 -6.77 -22.62
CA LEU A 288 -4.98 -6.04 -23.83
C LEU A 288 -3.65 -5.33 -23.63
N LEU A 289 -3.49 -4.61 -22.52
CA LEU A 289 -2.24 -3.93 -22.18
C LEU A 289 -1.09 -4.94 -22.04
N LEU A 290 -1.30 -6.05 -21.33
CA LEU A 290 -0.30 -7.11 -21.18
C LEU A 290 0.16 -7.67 -22.54
N ASN A 291 -0.77 -7.86 -23.48
CA ASN A 291 -0.46 -8.33 -24.83
C ASN A 291 0.35 -7.30 -25.63
N GLN A 292 0.12 -5.99 -25.46
CA GLN A 292 0.95 -4.97 -26.12
C GLN A 292 2.39 -4.94 -25.59
N LEU A 293 2.59 -5.32 -24.32
CA LEU A 293 3.90 -5.33 -23.67
C LEU A 293 4.69 -6.62 -23.90
N LYS A 294 4.16 -7.57 -24.68
CA LYS A 294 4.75 -8.90 -24.85
C LYS A 294 6.16 -8.92 -25.45
N SER A 295 6.61 -7.83 -26.08
CA SER A 295 7.98 -7.70 -26.61
C SER A 295 9.01 -7.35 -25.54
N LEU A 296 8.60 -6.85 -24.37
CA LEU A 296 9.50 -6.48 -23.28
C LEU A 296 10.02 -7.73 -22.56
N PRO A 297 11.25 -7.73 -22.02
CA PRO A 297 11.78 -8.90 -21.31
C PRO A 297 10.97 -9.21 -20.05
N ILE A 298 10.94 -10.48 -19.63
CA ILE A 298 10.26 -10.92 -18.38
C ILE A 298 10.82 -10.21 -17.12
N THR A 299 12.06 -9.74 -17.18
CA THR A 299 12.74 -8.98 -16.12
C THR A 299 12.39 -7.49 -16.10
N GLN A 300 11.58 -7.01 -17.06
CA GLN A 300 11.15 -5.62 -17.10
C GLN A 300 10.40 -5.29 -15.79
N ARG A 301 10.85 -4.24 -15.10
CA ARG A 301 10.20 -3.76 -13.88
C ARG A 301 8.93 -3.00 -14.24
N ILE A 302 7.80 -3.44 -13.68
CA ILE A 302 6.47 -2.89 -13.93
C ILE A 302 5.90 -2.36 -12.61
N HIS A 303 5.31 -1.18 -12.64
CA HIS A 303 4.43 -0.68 -11.59
C HIS A 303 3.03 -0.47 -12.17
N LEU A 304 2.08 -1.33 -11.84
CA LEU A 304 0.66 -1.12 -12.13
C LEU A 304 0.05 -0.22 -11.06
N HIS A 305 0.00 1.08 -11.33
CA HIS A 305 -0.50 2.02 -10.34
C HIS A 305 -2.04 1.98 -10.30
N CYS A 306 -2.60 2.19 -9.11
CA CYS A 306 -4.04 2.18 -8.88
C CYS A 306 -4.72 0.90 -9.44
N PHE A 307 -4.14 -0.26 -9.13
CA PHE A 307 -4.62 -1.56 -9.58
C PHE A 307 -6.03 -1.84 -9.07
N THR A 308 -6.92 -2.25 -9.99
CA THR A 308 -8.32 -2.62 -9.71
C THR A 308 -8.69 -3.97 -10.31
N GLY A 309 -7.71 -4.76 -10.73
CA GLY A 309 -7.93 -6.07 -11.34
C GLY A 309 -8.32 -7.14 -10.31
N ASN A 310 -8.77 -8.29 -10.82
CA ASN A 310 -9.07 -9.47 -10.01
C ASN A 310 -7.85 -10.42 -9.91
N ALA A 311 -8.03 -11.54 -9.21
CA ALA A 311 -6.97 -12.54 -9.00
C ALA A 311 -6.42 -13.14 -10.31
N PHE A 312 -7.27 -13.27 -11.34
CA PHE A 312 -6.83 -13.72 -12.67
C PHE A 312 -5.89 -12.71 -13.32
N VAL A 313 -6.21 -11.41 -13.27
CA VAL A 313 -5.31 -10.37 -13.78
C VAL A 313 -3.99 -10.39 -13.00
N LEU A 314 -4.05 -10.43 -11.67
CA LEU A 314 -2.87 -10.48 -10.80
C LEU A 314 -1.92 -11.62 -11.21
N SER A 315 -2.44 -12.85 -11.37
CA SER A 315 -1.61 -14.01 -11.71
C SER A 315 -0.97 -13.87 -13.08
N ARG A 316 -1.70 -13.39 -14.09
CA ARG A 316 -1.17 -13.21 -15.45
C ARG A 316 -0.04 -12.19 -15.54
N TRP A 317 -0.14 -11.11 -14.77
CA TRP A 317 0.92 -10.11 -14.72
C TRP A 317 2.16 -10.61 -13.99
N LEU A 318 1.99 -11.34 -12.87
CA LEU A 318 3.11 -11.97 -12.16
C LEU A 318 3.78 -13.08 -12.98
N GLU A 319 3.01 -13.89 -13.72
CA GLU A 319 3.55 -14.90 -14.65
C GLU A 319 4.40 -14.27 -15.76
N ARG A 320 3.98 -13.11 -16.27
CA ARG A 320 4.63 -12.47 -17.42
C ARG A 320 5.79 -11.55 -17.05
N PHE A 321 5.71 -10.89 -15.89
CA PHE A 321 6.69 -9.93 -15.41
C PHE A 321 6.87 -10.15 -13.91
N LEU A 322 7.91 -10.90 -13.55
CA LEU A 322 8.15 -11.37 -12.18
C LEU A 322 8.32 -10.22 -11.18
N GLU A 323 8.79 -9.07 -11.68
CA GLU A 323 9.04 -7.84 -10.91
C GLU A 323 7.85 -6.86 -10.90
N THR A 324 6.65 -7.31 -11.23
CA THR A 324 5.45 -6.45 -11.21
C THR A 324 5.09 -6.06 -9.78
N ARG A 325 4.92 -4.76 -9.55
CA ARG A 325 4.38 -4.19 -8.32
C ARG A 325 3.01 -3.57 -8.56
N PHE A 326 2.13 -3.69 -7.57
CA PHE A 326 0.73 -3.28 -7.65
C PHE A 326 0.48 -2.14 -6.67
N GLY A 327 0.17 -0.96 -7.21
CA GLY A 327 -0.13 0.24 -6.43
C GLY A 327 -1.62 0.31 -6.09
N PHE A 328 -1.95 0.52 -4.82
CA PHE A 328 -3.31 0.72 -4.36
C PHE A 328 -3.50 2.14 -3.84
N THR A 329 -4.74 2.62 -3.91
CA THR A 329 -5.12 3.99 -3.52
C THR A 329 -6.40 3.92 -2.67
N ASN A 330 -6.95 5.06 -2.26
CA ASN A 330 -8.25 5.12 -1.56
C ASN A 330 -9.41 4.44 -2.30
N LYS A 331 -9.27 4.14 -3.60
CA LYS A 331 -10.24 3.33 -4.37
C LYS A 331 -10.49 1.94 -3.81
N VAL A 332 -9.60 1.41 -2.96
CA VAL A 332 -9.84 0.14 -2.25
C VAL A 332 -11.16 0.13 -1.48
N ALA A 333 -11.63 1.30 -1.03
CA ALA A 333 -12.91 1.44 -0.34
C ALA A 333 -14.13 1.07 -1.20
N THR A 334 -13.98 1.05 -2.53
CA THR A 334 -15.04 0.72 -3.48
C THR A 334 -14.85 -0.66 -4.13
N PHE A 335 -13.93 -1.48 -3.63
CA PHE A 335 -13.64 -2.77 -4.24
C PHE A 335 -14.78 -3.77 -4.02
N ASP A 336 -15.11 -4.50 -5.08
CA ASP A 336 -15.95 -5.69 -5.00
C ASP A 336 -15.20 -6.88 -4.37
N LYS A 337 -15.90 -8.01 -4.19
CA LYS A 337 -15.33 -9.21 -3.58
C LYS A 337 -14.11 -9.76 -4.35
N LEU A 338 -14.14 -9.74 -5.69
CA LEU A 338 -13.07 -10.27 -6.53
C LEU A 338 -11.83 -9.38 -6.48
N GLN A 339 -12.02 -8.07 -6.39
CA GLN A 339 -10.95 -7.09 -6.23
C GLN A 339 -10.34 -7.15 -4.83
N GLN A 340 -11.15 -7.37 -3.79
CA GLN A 340 -10.66 -7.61 -2.43
C GLN A 340 -9.84 -8.89 -2.34
N GLU A 341 -10.33 -10.00 -2.92
CA GLU A 341 -9.58 -11.26 -3.00
C GLU A 341 -8.22 -11.07 -3.71
N ALA A 342 -8.20 -10.29 -4.79
CA ALA A 342 -6.97 -9.96 -5.50
C ALA A 342 -5.99 -9.17 -4.63
N LEU A 343 -6.46 -8.10 -3.96
CA LEU A 343 -5.67 -7.29 -3.03
C LEU A 343 -5.04 -8.16 -1.94
N MET A 344 -5.84 -9.03 -1.31
CA MET A 344 -5.38 -9.94 -0.25
C MET A 344 -4.40 -11.01 -0.74
N SER A 345 -4.36 -11.26 -2.06
CA SER A 345 -3.46 -12.22 -2.69
C SER A 345 -2.15 -11.59 -3.19
N VAL A 346 -2.01 -10.26 -3.15
CA VAL A 346 -0.76 -9.60 -3.56
C VAL A 346 0.32 -9.89 -2.51
N PRO A 347 1.50 -10.42 -2.90
CA PRO A 347 2.62 -10.56 -1.98
C PRO A 347 3.00 -9.19 -1.39
N GLU A 348 3.24 -9.12 -0.09
CA GLU A 348 3.52 -7.86 0.61
C GLU A 348 4.69 -7.07 -0.03
N SER A 349 5.73 -7.79 -0.47
CA SER A 349 6.90 -7.22 -1.17
C SER A 349 6.59 -6.60 -2.54
N ARG A 350 5.40 -6.86 -3.09
CA ARG A 350 4.91 -6.36 -4.38
C ARG A 350 3.81 -5.30 -4.22
N LEU A 351 3.36 -5.02 -3.00
CA LEU A 351 2.34 -4.01 -2.72
C LEU A 351 2.98 -2.63 -2.65
N LEU A 352 2.32 -1.64 -3.26
CA LEU A 352 2.68 -0.24 -3.17
C LEU A 352 1.45 0.59 -2.77
N LEU A 353 1.67 1.68 -2.04
CA LEU A 353 0.63 2.66 -1.71
C LEU A 353 0.85 3.93 -2.53
N GLY A 354 -0.21 4.46 -3.11
CA GLY A 354 -0.19 5.73 -3.84
C GLY A 354 -1.37 6.61 -3.45
N LEU A 355 -1.16 7.92 -3.39
CA LEU A 355 -2.25 8.85 -3.11
C LEU A 355 -2.93 9.24 -4.43
N PHE A 356 -4.22 8.90 -4.56
CA PHE A 356 -5.01 9.30 -5.73
C PHE A 356 -5.54 10.72 -5.55
N TRP A 357 -4.83 11.68 -6.14
CA TRP A 357 -5.31 13.06 -6.26
C TRP A 357 -6.01 13.22 -7.61
N SER A 358 -7.34 13.04 -7.63
CA SER A 358 -8.19 13.36 -8.79
C SER A 358 -8.36 14.85 -8.97
#